data_AF-A0A2V9MUT2-F1
#
_entry.id   AF-A0A2V9MUT2-F1
#
_cell.length_a   1.000
_cell.length_b   1.000
_cell.length_c   1.000
_cell.angle_alpha   90.00
_cell.angle_beta   90.00
_cell.angle_gamma   90.00
#
_symmetry.space_group_name_H-M   'P 1'
#
loop_
_entity.id
_entity.type
_entity.pdbx_description
1 polymer ?
#
loop_
_entity_poly.entity_id
_entity_poly.type
_entity_poly.pdbx_seq_one_letter_code
_entity_poly.pdbx_strand_id
1 'polypeptide(L)'
;MPESIQEIVSRFDPAKPLTTASTIPGPWYTDAGIAELERKTVFSRTWQMVGRAEQVAAPGQYITAEVGGEPVLVVRGQDGVLRAFFNVCRHHAAAVMTEPCGTAARLQCPYHGWTYGLDGSLKGVPDFEGVGDFDRKQNGLVPLSVDVWEKFVFVQLDPNPMLLSEYVGEMVEQFRPLHLDGLHFAGRREWIIDCNWKVFVDNYLDGGYHVPYLHKGLNSILDYATYTITNGARFCLQSSPISSEGEGVEKMTASVRTGQALYY
;
A
#
# COMPACT_ATOMS: atom_id res chain seq x y z
N MET A 1 -32.63 14.64 -10.81
CA MET A 1 -32.13 13.58 -9.91
C MET A 1 -30.62 13.59 -10.02
N PRO A 2 -29.86 13.39 -8.93
CA PRO A 2 -28.42 13.16 -9.06
C PRO A 2 -28.21 11.93 -9.96
N GLU A 3 -27.17 12.01 -10.79
CA GLU A 3 -26.77 10.91 -11.66
C GLU A 3 -26.41 9.68 -10.83
N SER A 4 -26.74 8.49 -11.33
CA SER A 4 -26.38 7.24 -10.69
C SER A 4 -24.88 6.94 -10.83
N ILE A 5 -24.32 6.17 -9.90
CA ILE A 5 -22.92 5.71 -9.97
C ILE A 5 -22.64 4.96 -11.27
N GLN A 6 -23.61 4.18 -11.76
CA GLN A 6 -23.45 3.43 -13.00
C GLN A 6 -23.35 4.35 -14.22
N GLU A 7 -24.16 5.40 -14.28
CA GLU A 7 -24.04 6.43 -15.32
C GLU A 7 -22.68 7.14 -15.24
N ILE A 8 -22.21 7.51 -14.04
CA ILE A 8 -20.88 8.12 -13.85
C ILE A 8 -19.75 7.20 -14.34
N VAL A 9 -19.79 5.91 -13.99
CA VAL A 9 -18.79 4.93 -14.43
C VAL A 9 -18.82 4.76 -15.96
N SER A 10 -20.00 4.75 -16.57
CA SER A 10 -20.14 4.56 -18.02
C SER A 10 -19.56 5.69 -18.88
N ARG A 11 -19.19 6.83 -18.28
CA ARG A 11 -18.56 7.96 -18.99
C ARG A 11 -17.14 7.69 -19.45
N PHE A 12 -16.46 6.68 -18.89
CA PHE A 12 -15.14 6.26 -19.32
C PHE A 12 -15.25 4.99 -20.17
N ASP A 13 -14.63 5.01 -21.35
CA ASP A 13 -14.53 3.84 -22.20
C ASP A 13 -13.08 3.34 -22.22
N PRO A 14 -12.75 2.26 -21.47
CA PRO A 14 -11.40 1.74 -21.39
C PRO A 14 -10.93 1.07 -22.69
N ALA A 15 -11.83 0.85 -23.67
CA ALA A 15 -11.50 0.24 -24.95
C ALA A 15 -11.06 1.25 -26.02
N LYS A 16 -11.15 2.57 -25.74
CA LYS A 16 -10.71 3.60 -26.69
C LYS A 16 -9.21 3.48 -26.96
N PRO A 17 -8.77 3.56 -28.23
CA PRO A 17 -7.35 3.62 -28.53
C PRO A 17 -6.75 4.93 -27.98
N LEU A 18 -5.49 4.86 -27.53
CA LEU A 18 -4.78 5.98 -26.90
C LEU A 18 -4.86 7.29 -27.70
N THR A 19 -4.84 7.22 -29.03
CA THR A 19 -4.95 8.37 -29.94
C THR A 19 -6.25 9.15 -29.82
N THR A 20 -7.28 8.57 -29.19
CA THR A 20 -8.61 9.17 -28.99
C THR A 20 -9.09 9.03 -27.54
N ALA A 21 -8.21 8.56 -26.65
CA ALA A 21 -8.49 8.42 -25.24
C ALA A 21 -8.49 9.80 -24.56
N SER A 22 -9.13 9.86 -23.40
CA SER A 22 -9.10 11.01 -22.50
C SER A 22 -8.74 10.55 -21.11
N THR A 23 -8.41 11.50 -20.22
CA THR A 23 -8.38 11.22 -18.79
C THR A 23 -9.76 10.77 -18.29
N ILE A 24 -9.78 10.19 -17.09
CA ILE A 24 -11.04 9.75 -16.47
C ILE A 24 -11.97 10.97 -16.22
N PRO A 25 -13.30 10.74 -16.19
CA PRO A 25 -14.28 11.81 -15.98
C PRO A 25 -14.08 12.54 -14.66
N GLY A 26 -14.33 13.86 -14.64
CA GLY A 26 -14.23 14.69 -13.44
C GLY A 26 -14.89 14.12 -12.17
N PRO A 27 -16.12 13.58 -12.22
CA PRO A 27 -16.76 12.98 -11.06
C PRO A 27 -16.02 11.78 -10.45
N TRP A 28 -15.14 11.10 -11.19
CA TRP A 28 -14.36 10.01 -10.59
C TRP A 28 -13.37 10.52 -9.54
N TYR A 29 -12.99 11.79 -9.58
CA TYR A 29 -12.13 12.40 -8.57
C TYR A 29 -12.91 12.96 -7.39
N THR A 30 -14.16 13.38 -7.57
CA THR A 30 -14.89 14.22 -6.60
C THR A 30 -16.16 13.58 -6.03
N ASP A 31 -16.74 12.58 -6.69
CA ASP A 31 -17.96 11.93 -6.24
C ASP A 31 -17.68 10.93 -5.10
N ALA A 32 -18.39 11.10 -3.98
CA ALA A 32 -18.20 10.26 -2.80
C ALA A 32 -18.62 8.80 -3.01
N GLY A 33 -19.60 8.54 -3.87
CA GLY A 33 -20.04 7.19 -4.20
C GLY A 33 -19.04 6.47 -5.10
N ILE A 34 -18.32 7.20 -5.97
CA ILE A 34 -17.16 6.62 -6.68
C ILE A 34 -16.03 6.28 -5.71
N ALA A 35 -15.71 7.17 -4.77
CA ALA A 35 -14.68 6.88 -3.76
C ALA A 35 -15.03 5.65 -2.90
N GLU A 36 -16.31 5.48 -2.54
CA GLU A 36 -16.80 4.28 -1.83
C GLU A 36 -16.74 3.02 -2.69
N LEU A 37 -17.07 3.13 -3.98
CA LEU A 37 -16.95 2.01 -4.91
C LEU A 37 -15.49 1.57 -5.03
N GLU A 38 -14.56 2.50 -5.17
CA GLU A 38 -13.11 2.22 -5.25
C GLU A 38 -12.56 1.56 -3.99
N ARG A 39 -13.01 1.98 -2.79
CA ARG A 39 -12.70 1.28 -1.53
C ARG A 39 -13.07 -0.20 -1.61
N LYS A 40 -14.26 -0.51 -2.12
CA LYS A 40 -14.79 -1.89 -2.21
C LYS A 40 -14.23 -2.72 -3.36
N THR A 41 -13.79 -2.09 -4.45
CA THR A 41 -13.44 -2.81 -5.68
C THR A 41 -11.96 -2.73 -6.06
N VAL A 42 -11.27 -1.64 -5.72
CA VAL A 42 -9.85 -1.47 -5.99
C VAL A 42 -9.07 -1.89 -4.75
N PHE A 43 -9.22 -1.16 -3.65
CA PHE A 43 -8.38 -1.36 -2.47
C PHE A 43 -8.67 -2.66 -1.71
N SER A 44 -9.95 -3.05 -1.62
CA SER A 44 -10.34 -4.29 -0.92
C SER A 44 -10.17 -5.57 -1.74
N ARG A 45 -9.82 -5.47 -3.03
CA ARG A 45 -9.69 -6.63 -3.94
C ARG A 45 -8.34 -6.72 -4.62
N THR A 46 -7.38 -5.86 -4.25
CA THR A 46 -6.01 -5.90 -4.78
C THR A 46 -4.99 -5.88 -3.64
N TRP A 47 -3.82 -6.48 -3.84
CA TRP A 47 -2.81 -6.56 -2.81
C TRP A 47 -2.30 -5.16 -2.47
N GLN A 48 -2.35 -4.80 -1.19
CA GLN A 48 -1.93 -3.50 -0.67
C GLN A 48 -0.64 -3.63 0.13
N MET A 49 0.36 -2.81 -0.19
CA MET A 49 1.58 -2.72 0.61
C MET A 49 1.26 -2.01 1.93
N VAL A 50 1.54 -2.67 3.06
CA VAL A 50 1.22 -2.18 4.40
C VAL A 50 2.45 -1.89 5.25
N GLY A 51 3.64 -2.28 4.80
CA GLY A 51 4.88 -2.03 5.52
C GLY A 51 6.09 -2.73 4.92
N ARG A 52 7.19 -2.70 5.67
CA ARG A 52 8.44 -3.37 5.31
C ARG A 52 8.61 -4.68 6.07
N ALA A 53 9.22 -5.68 5.44
CA ALA A 53 9.49 -6.98 6.03
C ALA A 53 10.35 -6.87 7.31
N GLU A 54 11.24 -5.89 7.37
CA GLU A 54 12.11 -5.59 8.52
C GLU A 54 11.32 -5.22 9.79
N GLN A 55 10.09 -4.67 9.63
CA GLN A 55 9.22 -4.33 10.76
C GLN A 55 8.55 -5.56 11.39
N VAL A 56 8.61 -6.71 10.74
CA VAL A 56 7.98 -7.98 11.15
C VAL A 56 8.96 -9.16 10.97
N ALA A 57 10.25 -8.91 11.20
CA ALA A 57 11.33 -9.88 10.98
C ALA A 57 11.40 -10.93 12.10
N ALA A 58 11.21 -10.50 13.35
CA ALA A 58 11.30 -11.32 14.55
C ALA A 58 9.90 -11.64 15.14
N PRO A 59 9.74 -12.78 15.83
CA PRO A 59 8.50 -13.10 16.54
C PRO A 59 7.97 -11.99 17.45
N GLY A 60 6.66 -11.79 17.43
CA GLY A 60 5.97 -10.75 18.19
C GLY A 60 6.00 -9.38 17.54
N GLN A 61 6.86 -9.15 16.54
CA GLN A 61 6.86 -7.90 15.81
C GLN A 61 5.62 -7.78 14.93
N TYR A 62 5.02 -6.60 14.94
CA TYR A 62 3.78 -6.31 14.24
C TYR A 62 3.76 -4.92 13.60
N ILE A 63 2.87 -4.77 12.62
CA ILE A 63 2.48 -3.51 12.00
C ILE A 63 0.95 -3.41 11.99
N THR A 64 0.42 -2.20 12.17
CA THR A 64 -0.98 -1.89 11.93
C THR A 64 -1.11 -0.93 10.74
N ALA A 65 -2.18 -1.08 9.97
CA ALA A 65 -2.45 -0.27 8.79
C ALA A 65 -3.97 -0.14 8.58
N GLU A 66 -4.38 0.72 7.65
CA GLU A 66 -5.74 0.76 7.12
C GLU A 66 -5.69 0.39 5.63
N VAL A 67 -6.57 -0.53 5.22
CA VAL A 67 -6.70 -0.96 3.83
C VAL A 67 -8.17 -0.83 3.43
N GLY A 68 -8.47 0.01 2.44
CA GLY A 68 -9.85 0.15 1.95
C GLY A 68 -10.86 0.65 3.00
N GLY A 69 -10.39 1.28 4.09
CA GLY A 69 -11.22 1.67 5.24
C GLY A 69 -11.27 0.64 6.37
N GLU A 70 -10.60 -0.51 6.21
CA GLU A 70 -10.59 -1.59 7.20
C GLU A 70 -9.27 -1.60 7.98
N PRO A 71 -9.29 -1.69 9.33
CA PRO A 71 -8.09 -1.74 10.13
C PRO A 71 -7.46 -3.14 10.05
N VAL A 72 -6.17 -3.18 9.76
CA VAL A 72 -5.39 -4.40 9.53
C VAL A 72 -4.27 -4.51 10.56
N LEU A 73 -4.00 -5.73 10.99
CA LEU A 73 -2.85 -6.09 11.83
C LEU A 73 -2.06 -7.18 11.12
N VAL A 74 -0.76 -6.97 10.93
CA VAL A 74 0.17 -8.02 10.51
C VAL A 74 1.14 -8.32 11.64
N VAL A 75 1.38 -9.58 11.94
CA VAL A 75 2.25 -10.01 13.04
C VAL A 75 3.04 -11.27 12.69
N ARG A 76 4.30 -11.32 13.16
CA ARG A 76 5.12 -12.52 13.12
C ARG A 76 4.81 -13.40 14.33
N GLY A 77 4.31 -14.61 14.10
CA GLY A 77 4.05 -15.58 15.16
C GLY A 77 5.31 -16.07 15.86
N GLN A 78 5.15 -16.70 17.03
CA GLN A 78 6.25 -17.37 17.74
C GLN A 78 6.85 -18.54 16.96
N ASP A 79 6.08 -19.09 16.03
CA ASP A 79 6.48 -20.11 15.07
C ASP A 79 7.17 -19.55 13.82
N GLY A 80 7.42 -18.23 13.75
CA GLY A 80 8.04 -17.58 12.60
C GLY A 80 7.10 -17.35 11.41
N VAL A 81 5.83 -17.77 11.49
CA VAL A 81 4.86 -17.60 10.41
C VAL A 81 4.29 -16.17 10.43
N LEU A 82 4.30 -15.49 9.28
CA LEU A 82 3.66 -14.18 9.11
C LEU A 82 2.15 -14.37 8.99
N ARG A 83 1.38 -13.56 9.71
CA ARG A 83 -0.09 -13.59 9.68
C ARG A 83 -0.66 -12.20 9.60
N ALA A 84 -1.81 -12.06 8.95
CA ALA A 84 -2.60 -10.85 8.99
C ALA A 84 -4.01 -11.13 9.48
N PHE A 85 -4.61 -10.11 10.09
CA PHE A 85 -5.97 -10.14 10.62
C PHE A 85 -6.64 -8.79 10.42
N PHE A 86 -7.97 -8.76 10.38
CA PHE A 86 -8.68 -7.55 10.73
C PHE A 86 -8.32 -7.19 12.18
N ASN A 87 -7.82 -5.97 12.39
CA ASN A 87 -7.44 -5.45 13.71
C ASN A 87 -8.70 -5.00 14.48
N VAL A 88 -9.65 -5.92 14.66
CA VAL A 88 -10.97 -5.68 15.22
C VAL A 88 -11.24 -6.74 16.28
N CYS A 89 -11.39 -6.31 17.53
CA CYS A 89 -11.72 -7.20 18.62
C CYS A 89 -13.09 -7.83 18.40
N ARG A 90 -13.19 -9.16 18.53
CA ARG A 90 -14.43 -9.92 18.38
C ARG A 90 -15.44 -9.71 19.52
N HIS A 91 -15.06 -8.95 20.55
CA HIS A 91 -15.99 -8.47 21.57
C HIS A 91 -16.80 -7.29 21.04
N HIS A 92 -16.34 -6.05 21.23
CA HIS A 92 -17.05 -4.82 20.82
C HIS A 92 -16.24 -3.97 19.80
N ALA A 93 -15.64 -4.64 18.81
CA ALA A 93 -15.03 -4.02 17.62
C ALA A 93 -13.91 -2.98 17.84
N ALA A 94 -13.41 -2.80 19.06
CA ALA A 94 -12.26 -1.94 19.31
C ALA A 94 -11.00 -2.48 18.60
N ALA A 95 -10.14 -1.57 18.14
CA ALA A 95 -8.83 -1.93 17.61
C ALA A 95 -8.04 -2.73 18.67
N VAL A 96 -7.46 -3.86 18.27
CA VAL A 96 -6.73 -4.74 19.20
C VAL A 96 -5.35 -4.15 19.48
N MET A 97 -4.67 -3.68 18.45
CA MET A 97 -3.37 -3.00 18.55
C MET A 97 -3.52 -1.56 18.05
N THR A 98 -3.07 -0.57 18.84
CA THR A 98 -3.27 0.86 18.54
C THR A 98 -2.03 1.56 18.02
N GLU A 99 -0.84 0.99 18.25
CA GLU A 99 0.40 1.53 17.74
C GLU A 99 0.62 1.11 16.27
N PRO A 100 1.25 1.96 15.43
CA PRO A 100 1.52 1.66 14.03
C PRO A 100 2.45 0.45 13.84
N CYS A 101 3.34 0.21 14.81
CA CYS A 101 4.19 -0.96 14.86
C CYS A 101 4.72 -1.20 16.28
N GLY A 102 5.26 -2.39 16.53
CA GLY A 102 5.93 -2.69 17.79
C GLY A 102 6.23 -4.18 17.95
N THR A 103 6.50 -4.58 19.18
CA THR A 103 6.69 -6.00 19.55
C THR A 103 5.73 -6.35 20.69
N ALA A 104 4.99 -7.44 20.55
CA ALA A 104 4.04 -7.90 21.55
C ALA A 104 4.16 -9.41 21.78
N ALA A 105 4.08 -9.83 23.04
CA ALA A 105 4.01 -11.25 23.39
C ALA A 105 2.60 -11.85 23.16
N ARG A 106 1.57 -10.99 23.18
CA ARG A 106 0.15 -11.31 22.95
C ARG A 106 -0.54 -10.08 22.38
N LEU A 107 -1.64 -10.29 21.66
CA LEU A 107 -2.47 -9.20 21.13
C LEU A 107 -3.57 -8.91 22.14
N GLN A 108 -3.58 -7.74 22.76
CA GLN A 108 -4.50 -7.43 23.85
C GLN A 108 -5.35 -6.22 23.53
N CYS A 109 -6.67 -6.43 23.44
CA CYS A 109 -7.62 -5.35 23.22
C CYS A 109 -7.63 -4.40 24.44
N PRO A 110 -7.44 -3.08 24.24
CA PRO A 110 -7.37 -2.11 25.32
C PRO A 110 -8.73 -1.86 25.98
N TYR A 111 -9.83 -2.27 25.35
CA TYR A 111 -11.18 -1.96 25.85
C TYR A 111 -11.56 -2.81 27.08
N HIS A 112 -11.57 -4.14 26.92
CA HIS A 112 -11.99 -5.08 27.98
C HIS A 112 -10.96 -6.18 28.24
N GLY A 113 -9.73 -6.01 27.74
CA GLY A 113 -8.64 -6.93 28.02
C GLY A 113 -8.75 -8.31 27.39
N TRP A 114 -9.61 -8.51 26.37
CA TRP A 114 -9.59 -9.74 25.56
C TRP A 114 -8.21 -9.92 24.95
N THR A 115 -7.63 -11.10 25.14
CA THR A 115 -6.28 -11.43 24.68
C THR A 115 -6.31 -12.52 23.63
N TYR A 116 -5.59 -12.29 22.54
CA TYR A 116 -5.40 -13.23 21.45
C TYR A 116 -3.94 -13.65 21.37
N GLY A 117 -3.70 -14.87 20.91
CA GLY A 117 -2.36 -15.31 20.54
C GLY A 117 -1.89 -14.60 19.29
N LEU A 118 -0.60 -14.68 18.98
CA LEU A 118 -0.06 -14.19 17.71
C LEU A 118 -0.56 -15.00 16.50
N ASP A 119 -1.19 -16.15 16.78
CA ASP A 119 -1.94 -16.98 15.83
C ASP A 119 -3.38 -16.49 15.60
N GLY A 120 -3.81 -15.42 16.28
CA GLY A 120 -5.16 -14.85 16.22
C GLY A 120 -6.20 -15.56 17.08
N SER A 121 -5.86 -16.69 17.72
CA SER A 121 -6.82 -17.43 18.55
C SER A 121 -7.11 -16.72 19.88
N LEU A 122 -8.35 -16.78 20.36
CA LEU A 122 -8.76 -16.13 21.61
C LEU A 122 -8.21 -16.89 22.84
N LYS A 123 -7.26 -16.29 23.56
CA LYS A 123 -6.52 -16.88 24.68
C LYS A 123 -7.02 -16.47 26.07
N GLY A 124 -7.66 -15.30 26.21
CA GLY A 124 -8.19 -14.88 27.50
C GLY A 124 -9.34 -13.92 27.36
N VAL A 125 -10.35 -14.14 28.21
CA VAL A 125 -11.57 -13.35 28.33
C VAL A 125 -11.75 -13.04 29.82
N PRO A 126 -11.39 -11.82 30.28
CA PRO A 126 -11.58 -11.45 31.68
C PRO A 126 -13.04 -11.57 32.10
N ASP A 127 -13.27 -11.98 33.35
CA ASP A 127 -14.59 -12.04 34.02
C ASP A 127 -15.67 -12.81 33.23
N PHE A 128 -15.27 -13.86 32.51
CA PHE A 128 -16.16 -14.67 31.65
C PHE A 128 -16.60 -15.99 32.28
N GLU A 129 -16.36 -16.18 33.58
CA GLU A 129 -16.78 -17.38 34.30
C GLU A 129 -18.30 -17.49 34.36
N GLY A 130 -18.83 -18.71 34.16
CA GLY A 130 -20.27 -18.98 34.23
C GLY A 130 -21.07 -18.60 32.97
N VAL A 131 -20.44 -17.99 31.96
CA VAL A 131 -21.09 -17.72 30.67
C VAL A 131 -21.30 -19.04 29.91
N GLY A 132 -22.56 -19.39 29.67
CA GLY A 132 -22.95 -20.54 28.85
C GLY A 132 -22.82 -20.26 27.36
N ASP A 133 -22.80 -21.33 26.56
CA ASP A 133 -22.87 -21.30 25.08
C ASP A 133 -21.83 -20.42 24.37
N PHE A 134 -20.68 -20.16 25.02
CA PHE A 134 -19.58 -19.39 24.43
C PHE A 134 -18.40 -20.28 24.05
N ASP A 135 -18.22 -20.48 22.74
CA ASP A 135 -17.04 -21.17 22.20
C ASP A 135 -15.93 -20.18 21.82
N ARG A 136 -14.87 -20.17 22.62
CA ARG A 136 -13.67 -19.36 22.37
C ARG A 136 -13.03 -19.65 21.01
N LYS A 137 -13.12 -20.87 20.49
CA LYS A 137 -12.52 -21.24 19.20
C LYS A 137 -13.19 -20.52 18.02
N GLN A 138 -14.44 -20.11 18.16
CA GLN A 138 -15.21 -19.38 17.14
C GLN A 138 -15.00 -17.85 17.19
N ASN A 139 -14.27 -17.37 18.21
CA ASN A 139 -14.12 -15.95 18.53
C ASN A 139 -12.67 -15.47 18.41
N GLY A 140 -11.86 -16.14 17.59
CA GLY A 140 -10.55 -15.64 17.17
C GLY A 140 -10.64 -14.46 16.20
N LEU A 141 -9.52 -13.76 16.02
CA LEU A 141 -9.39 -12.70 15.01
C LEU A 141 -9.65 -13.28 13.62
N VAL A 142 -10.30 -12.48 12.76
CA VAL A 142 -10.62 -12.89 11.39
C VAL A 142 -9.36 -12.76 10.54
N PRO A 143 -8.86 -13.85 9.94
CA PRO A 143 -7.60 -13.84 9.19
C PRO A 143 -7.74 -13.12 7.85
N LEU A 144 -6.62 -12.58 7.38
CA LEU A 144 -6.42 -11.96 6.07
C LEU A 144 -5.26 -12.63 5.35
N SER A 145 -5.25 -12.52 4.02
CA SER A 145 -4.10 -12.96 3.22
C SER A 145 -2.94 -11.99 3.38
N VAL A 146 -1.74 -12.51 3.58
CA VAL A 146 -0.50 -11.76 3.72
C VAL A 146 0.62 -12.47 2.99
N ASP A 147 1.47 -11.72 2.32
CA ASP A 147 2.67 -12.24 1.69
C ASP A 147 3.73 -11.14 1.59
N VAL A 148 4.97 -11.52 1.23
CA VAL A 148 6.10 -10.61 1.10
C VAL A 148 6.65 -10.69 -0.30
N TRP A 149 6.82 -9.53 -0.94
CA TRP A 149 7.59 -9.39 -2.16
C TRP A 149 8.78 -8.46 -1.89
N GLU A 150 10.00 -8.96 -2.14
CA GLU A 150 11.26 -8.30 -1.79
C GLU A 150 11.30 -7.90 -0.29
N LYS A 151 11.23 -6.60 0.00
CA LYS A 151 11.23 -6.03 1.35
C LYS A 151 9.87 -5.50 1.78
N PHE A 152 8.82 -5.78 1.02
CA PHE A 152 7.50 -5.17 1.19
C PHE A 152 6.47 -6.22 1.62
N VAL A 153 5.74 -5.91 2.69
CA VAL A 153 4.65 -6.73 3.20
C VAL A 153 3.37 -6.29 2.54
N PHE A 154 2.64 -7.23 1.95
CA PHE A 154 1.35 -6.99 1.33
C PHE A 154 0.24 -7.72 2.08
N VAL A 155 -0.92 -7.08 2.16
CA VAL A 155 -2.15 -7.66 2.69
C VAL A 155 -3.25 -7.58 1.65
N GLN A 156 -4.17 -8.53 1.72
CA GLN A 156 -5.35 -8.58 0.89
C GLN A 156 -6.58 -8.96 1.71
N LEU A 157 -7.68 -8.24 1.48
CA LEU A 157 -8.93 -8.38 2.22
C LEU A 157 -9.86 -9.47 1.67
N ASP A 158 -9.76 -9.77 0.37
CA ASP A 158 -10.48 -10.89 -0.21
C ASP A 158 -9.99 -12.22 0.40
N PRO A 159 -10.88 -13.11 0.88
CA PRO A 159 -10.49 -14.37 1.51
C PRO A 159 -9.88 -15.39 0.54
N ASN A 160 -10.05 -15.22 -0.77
CA ASN A 160 -9.49 -16.12 -1.78
C ASN A 160 -8.82 -15.32 -2.90
N PRO A 161 -7.73 -14.61 -2.61
CA PRO A 161 -7.08 -13.80 -3.62
C PRO A 161 -6.18 -14.62 -4.52
N MET A 162 -5.91 -14.07 -5.70
CA MET A 162 -4.75 -14.47 -6.52
C MET A 162 -3.47 -14.41 -5.68
N LEU A 163 -2.52 -15.32 -5.92
CA LEU A 163 -1.24 -15.32 -5.18
C LEU A 163 -0.49 -14.00 -5.40
N LEU A 164 0.26 -13.53 -4.41
CA LEU A 164 1.02 -12.27 -4.56
C LEU A 164 1.99 -12.36 -5.73
N SER A 165 2.65 -13.51 -5.94
CA SER A 165 3.56 -13.75 -7.06
C SER A 165 2.90 -13.58 -8.43
N GLU A 166 1.66 -14.06 -8.59
CA GLU A 166 0.84 -13.86 -9.79
C GLU A 166 0.33 -12.41 -9.89
N TYR A 167 0.10 -11.77 -8.74
CA TYR A 167 -0.29 -10.37 -8.69
C TYR A 167 0.83 -9.45 -9.19
N VAL A 168 2.05 -9.57 -8.64
CA VAL A 168 3.20 -8.76 -9.08
C VAL A 168 3.65 -9.15 -10.50
N GLY A 169 3.55 -10.44 -10.86
CA GLY A 169 3.74 -10.93 -12.22
C GLY A 169 5.03 -10.45 -12.89
N GLU A 170 4.89 -9.90 -14.09
CA GLU A 170 6.00 -9.41 -14.93
C GLU A 170 6.84 -8.29 -14.28
N MET A 171 6.31 -7.62 -13.25
CA MET A 171 7.05 -6.60 -12.50
C MET A 171 8.34 -7.18 -11.91
N VAL A 172 8.35 -8.45 -11.51
CA VAL A 172 9.53 -9.09 -10.88
C VAL A 172 10.75 -9.01 -11.78
N GLU A 173 10.60 -9.28 -13.08
CA GLU A 173 11.70 -9.27 -14.05
C GLU A 173 12.25 -7.85 -14.26
N GLN A 174 11.37 -6.85 -14.28
CA GLN A 174 11.74 -5.45 -14.50
C GLN A 174 12.54 -4.87 -13.33
N PHE A 175 12.23 -5.30 -12.10
CA PHE A 175 12.87 -4.78 -10.89
C PHE A 175 14.10 -5.57 -10.45
N ARG A 176 14.31 -6.79 -10.98
CA ARG A 176 15.49 -7.62 -10.62
C ARG A 176 16.84 -6.88 -10.77
N PRO A 177 17.10 -6.12 -11.84
CA PRO A 177 18.37 -5.41 -11.99
C PRO A 177 18.62 -4.33 -10.92
N LEU A 178 17.57 -3.88 -10.23
CA LEU A 178 17.68 -2.87 -9.18
C LEU A 178 18.13 -3.44 -7.83
N HIS A 179 18.23 -4.77 -7.69
CA HIS A 179 18.68 -5.44 -6.47
C HIS A 179 17.96 -4.90 -5.20
N LEU A 180 16.62 -4.85 -5.27
CA LEU A 180 15.78 -4.27 -4.22
C LEU A 180 15.99 -4.92 -2.83
N ASP A 181 16.44 -6.17 -2.82
CA ASP A 181 16.76 -6.95 -1.63
C ASP A 181 17.99 -6.42 -0.86
N GLY A 182 18.89 -5.73 -1.55
CA GLY A 182 20.05 -5.03 -0.98
C GLY A 182 19.73 -3.66 -0.39
N LEU A 183 18.49 -3.18 -0.54
CA LEU A 183 18.07 -1.87 -0.01
C LEU A 183 17.77 -1.93 1.48
N HIS A 184 18.30 -0.95 2.20
CA HIS A 184 17.97 -0.72 3.61
C HIS A 184 17.08 0.50 3.79
N PHE A 185 16.23 0.46 4.80
CA PHE A 185 15.42 1.62 5.16
C PHE A 185 16.32 2.77 5.64
N ALA A 186 16.32 3.88 4.91
CA ALA A 186 17.06 5.09 5.29
C ALA A 186 16.19 6.12 6.02
N GLY A 187 14.91 6.22 5.66
CA GLY A 187 13.99 7.19 6.26
C GLY A 187 12.63 7.21 5.58
N ARG A 188 11.67 7.88 6.23
CA ARG A 188 10.29 8.04 5.76
C ARG A 188 9.87 9.50 5.92
N ARG A 189 9.10 10.00 4.96
CA ARG A 189 8.43 11.29 5.03
C ARG A 189 6.97 11.07 4.71
N GLU A 190 6.12 11.80 5.41
CA GLU A 190 4.67 11.66 5.31
C GLU A 190 4.04 13.03 5.13
N TRP A 191 3.03 13.07 4.26
CA TRP A 191 2.25 14.27 3.97
C TRP A 191 0.80 13.89 3.80
N ILE A 192 -0.09 14.72 4.33
CA ILE A 192 -1.51 14.69 3.99
C ILE A 192 -1.70 15.62 2.80
N ILE A 193 -2.26 15.09 1.72
CA ILE A 193 -2.56 15.84 0.50
C ILE A 193 -4.07 15.78 0.31
N ASP A 194 -4.73 16.94 0.34
CA ASP A 194 -6.18 17.05 0.20
C ASP A 194 -6.62 16.90 -1.26
N CYS A 195 -6.36 15.73 -1.85
CA CYS A 195 -6.77 15.38 -3.20
C CYS A 195 -7.19 13.92 -3.30
N ASN A 196 -7.87 13.58 -4.40
CA ASN A 196 -8.15 12.19 -4.70
C ASN A 196 -6.85 11.44 -5.06
N TRP A 197 -6.70 10.21 -4.56
CA TRP A 197 -5.51 9.39 -4.80
C TRP A 197 -5.12 9.26 -6.28
N LYS A 198 -6.12 9.24 -7.18
CA LYS A 198 -5.91 9.15 -8.63
C LYS A 198 -5.19 10.37 -9.20
N VAL A 199 -5.36 11.56 -8.62
CA VAL A 199 -4.64 12.77 -9.06
C VAL A 199 -3.13 12.60 -8.88
N PHE A 200 -2.72 11.98 -7.77
CA PHE A 200 -1.30 11.70 -7.52
C PHE A 200 -0.75 10.64 -8.48
N VAL A 201 -1.55 9.61 -8.76
CA VAL A 201 -1.21 8.58 -9.74
C VAL A 201 -1.09 9.16 -11.15
N ASP A 202 -2.07 9.97 -11.58
CA ASP A 202 -2.05 10.63 -12.89
C ASP A 202 -0.86 11.57 -13.03
N ASN A 203 -0.50 12.31 -11.98
CA ASN A 203 0.69 13.17 -11.99
C ASN A 203 1.98 12.35 -12.16
N TYR A 204 2.10 11.19 -11.49
CA TYR A 204 3.25 10.33 -11.67
C TYR A 204 3.31 9.70 -13.07
N LEU A 205 2.14 9.37 -13.65
CA LEU A 205 2.02 8.67 -14.93
C LEU A 205 1.92 9.60 -16.16
N ASP A 206 2.15 10.90 -16.01
CA ASP A 206 2.03 11.86 -17.11
C ASP A 206 3.20 11.85 -18.11
N GLY A 207 4.10 10.87 -17.99
CA GLY A 207 5.28 10.74 -18.86
C GLY A 207 6.29 11.87 -18.71
N GLY A 208 6.33 12.49 -17.52
CA GLY A 208 7.21 13.62 -17.24
C GLY A 208 6.79 14.90 -17.95
N TYR A 209 5.57 14.96 -18.49
CA TYR A 209 5.08 16.12 -19.24
C TYR A 209 5.13 17.43 -18.42
N HIS A 210 4.89 17.34 -17.11
CA HIS A 210 5.00 18.49 -16.20
C HIS A 210 6.45 18.88 -15.83
N VAL A 211 7.44 18.01 -16.01
CA VAL A 211 8.81 18.18 -15.49
C VAL A 211 9.50 19.45 -16.01
N PRO A 212 9.47 19.77 -17.32
CA PRO A 212 10.10 20.99 -17.84
C PRO A 212 9.55 22.29 -17.24
N TYR A 213 8.29 22.27 -16.81
CA TYR A 213 7.57 23.46 -16.35
C TYR A 213 7.64 23.62 -14.82
N LEU A 214 7.51 22.52 -14.08
CA LEU A 214 7.41 22.55 -12.61
C LEU A 214 8.73 22.20 -11.91
N HIS A 215 9.56 21.35 -12.51
CA HIS A 215 10.74 20.78 -11.86
C HIS A 215 12.04 21.14 -12.59
N LYS A 216 12.35 22.45 -12.65
CA LYS A 216 13.56 22.97 -13.33
C LYS A 216 14.85 22.19 -13.01
N GLY A 217 15.06 21.83 -11.74
CA GLY A 217 16.24 21.08 -11.31
C GLY A 217 16.25 19.60 -11.74
N LEU A 218 15.08 18.95 -11.83
CA LEU A 218 14.99 17.60 -12.38
C LEU A 218 15.13 17.63 -13.90
N ASN A 219 14.49 18.60 -14.56
CA ASN A 219 14.59 18.79 -16.01
C ASN A 219 16.02 19.01 -16.49
N SER A 220 16.88 19.66 -15.69
CA SER A 220 18.27 19.90 -16.07
C SER A 220 19.15 18.64 -16.10
N ILE A 221 18.70 17.53 -15.51
CA ILE A 221 19.49 16.28 -15.43
C ILE A 221 18.88 15.11 -16.21
N LEU A 222 17.63 15.21 -16.64
CA LEU A 222 16.98 14.19 -17.44
C LEU A 222 17.19 14.49 -18.93
N ASP A 223 17.55 13.47 -19.71
CA ASP A 223 17.42 13.53 -21.16
C ASP A 223 15.99 13.17 -21.58
N TYR A 224 15.13 14.20 -21.67
CA TYR A 224 13.72 14.00 -22.03
C TYR A 224 13.53 13.36 -23.42
N ALA A 225 14.49 13.51 -24.34
CA ALA A 225 14.40 12.92 -25.68
C ALA A 225 14.52 11.39 -25.67
N THR A 226 15.09 10.82 -24.62
CA THR A 226 15.26 9.38 -24.42
C THR A 226 14.42 8.83 -23.27
N TYR A 227 13.44 9.61 -22.80
CA TYR A 227 12.45 9.17 -21.82
C TYR A 227 11.58 8.06 -22.41
N THR A 228 11.44 6.96 -21.68
CA THR A 228 10.66 5.79 -22.10
C THR A 228 9.65 5.40 -21.04
N ILE A 229 8.50 4.90 -21.50
CA ILE A 229 7.44 4.35 -20.66
C ILE A 229 7.15 2.93 -21.15
N THR A 230 7.25 1.97 -20.26
CA THR A 230 6.85 0.59 -20.50
C THR A 230 5.70 0.24 -19.57
N ASN A 231 4.54 -0.06 -20.14
CA ASN A 231 3.35 -0.46 -19.39
C ASN A 231 3.20 -1.99 -19.41
N GLY A 232 3.01 -2.58 -18.25
CA GLY A 232 2.51 -3.93 -18.10
C GLY A 232 1.11 -3.92 -17.49
N ALA A 233 0.55 -5.10 -17.23
CA ALA A 233 -0.82 -5.22 -16.69
C ALA A 233 -1.01 -4.51 -15.33
N ARG A 234 0.05 -4.43 -14.50
CA ARG A 234 0.02 -3.87 -13.13
C ARG A 234 1.26 -3.04 -12.78
N PHE A 235 2.03 -2.62 -13.77
CA PHE A 235 3.19 -1.76 -13.57
C PHE A 235 3.34 -0.75 -14.69
N CYS A 236 3.95 0.40 -14.37
CA CYS A 236 4.43 1.37 -15.32
C CYS A 236 5.90 1.65 -14.97
N LEU A 237 6.80 1.32 -15.89
CA LEU A 237 8.23 1.59 -15.77
C LEU A 237 8.56 2.83 -16.60
N GLN A 238 9.01 3.88 -15.91
CA GLN A 238 9.46 5.12 -16.53
C GLN A 238 10.97 5.23 -16.39
N SER A 239 11.69 5.44 -17.49
CA SER A 239 13.16 5.47 -17.51
C SER A 239 13.69 6.58 -18.39
N SER A 240 14.73 7.26 -17.93
CA SER A 240 15.47 8.27 -18.67
C SER A 240 16.94 8.19 -18.26
N PRO A 241 17.89 8.20 -19.21
CA PRO A 241 19.29 8.47 -18.93
C PRO A 241 19.46 9.82 -18.23
N ILE A 242 20.55 9.92 -17.46
CA ILE A 242 21.04 11.19 -16.92
C ILE A 242 21.87 11.88 -18.00
N SER A 243 21.59 13.15 -18.28
CA SER A 243 22.33 13.91 -19.30
C SER A 243 23.78 14.17 -18.85
N SER A 244 24.74 13.90 -19.74
CA SER A 244 26.18 14.02 -19.48
C SER A 244 26.70 15.47 -19.43
N GLU A 245 25.88 16.47 -19.72
CA GLU A 245 26.25 17.90 -19.67
C GLU A 245 26.15 18.52 -18.25
N GLY A 246 25.87 17.69 -17.24
CA GLY A 246 25.61 18.10 -15.85
C GLY A 246 26.83 18.51 -15.00
N GLU A 247 28.07 18.51 -15.53
CA GLU A 247 29.27 18.88 -14.74
C GLU A 247 29.20 20.33 -14.18
N GLY A 248 28.39 21.20 -14.77
CA GLY A 248 28.14 22.57 -14.27
C GLY A 248 26.84 22.75 -13.46
N VAL A 249 25.91 21.79 -13.54
CA VAL A 249 24.57 21.85 -12.91
C VAL A 249 24.62 21.36 -11.45
N GLU A 250 25.67 20.61 -11.09
CA GLU A 250 25.91 20.11 -9.74
C GLU A 250 25.72 21.18 -8.65
N LYS A 251 26.13 22.43 -8.88
CA LYS A 251 26.05 23.52 -7.88
C LYS A 251 24.63 23.99 -7.55
N MET A 252 23.69 23.93 -8.48
CA MET A 252 22.33 24.45 -8.25
C MET A 252 21.42 23.37 -7.63
N THR A 253 21.59 22.12 -8.06
CA THR A 253 20.93 20.94 -7.47
C THR A 253 21.55 20.49 -6.15
N ALA A 254 22.79 20.88 -5.84
CA ALA A 254 23.43 20.63 -4.54
C ALA A 254 22.68 21.25 -3.36
N SER A 255 21.95 22.35 -3.56
CA SER A 255 21.16 23.00 -2.50
C SER A 255 20.01 22.13 -1.98
N VAL A 256 19.55 21.16 -2.77
CA VAL A 256 18.50 20.18 -2.41
C VAL A 256 19.11 18.83 -1.95
N ARG A 257 20.44 18.65 -2.09
CA ARG A 257 21.23 17.45 -1.74
C ARG A 257 22.03 17.62 -0.44
N THR A 258 21.47 18.28 0.58
CA THR A 258 22.10 18.26 1.92
C THR A 258 21.98 16.92 2.64
N GLY A 259 21.23 15.97 2.07
CA GLY A 259 21.28 14.55 2.43
C GLY A 259 22.15 13.76 1.44
N GLN A 260 22.92 12.79 1.94
CA GLN A 260 23.57 11.78 1.11
C GLN A 260 22.51 11.14 0.21
N ALA A 261 22.58 11.45 -1.09
CA ALA A 261 21.72 10.80 -2.04
C ALA A 261 22.26 9.39 -2.29
N LEU A 262 21.56 8.40 -1.75
CA LEU A 262 21.75 6.99 -2.08
C LEU A 262 20.95 6.75 -3.37
N TYR A 263 21.58 6.93 -4.53
CA TYR A 263 21.02 6.48 -5.80
C TYR A 263 21.45 5.04 -6.05
N TYR A 264 20.48 4.23 -6.51
CA TYR A 264 20.67 2.94 -7.15
C TYR A 264 20.49 3.13 -8.66
#